data_AF-A0A9D7IZA5-F1
#
_entry.id   AF-A0A9D7IZA5-F1
#
_cell.length_a   1.000
_cell.length_b   1.000
_cell.length_c   1.000
_cell.angle_alpha   90.00
_cell.angle_beta   90.00
_cell.angle_gamma   90.00
#
_symmetry.space_group_name_H-M   'P 1'
#
loop_
_entity.id
_entity.type
_entity.pdbx_description
1 polymer ?
#
loop_
_entity_poly.entity_id
_entity_poly.type
_entity_poly.pdbx_seq_one_letter_code
_entity_poly.pdbx_strand_id
1 'polypeptide(L)'
;MARQFSEVLEGVSAEQAASYPVAGAHSIWELVLHLCGTYGLVLRRLGGDGRQLTESEDWPSVPEPSAENWSDSIRVLKQLNEDLRHALKSFPGERLDQPLVPEASYTAYTQFIGISQHNLYHAGQMVLLKKALGA
;
A
#
# COMPACT_ATOMS: atom_id res chain seq x y z
N MET A 1 6.54 -16.47 -6.36
CA MET A 1 5.71 -15.25 -6.48
C MET A 1 5.90 -14.43 -5.22
N ALA A 2 6.28 -13.15 -5.34
CA ALA A 2 6.66 -12.30 -4.21
C ALA A 2 5.51 -12.15 -3.20
N ARG A 3 5.74 -12.58 -1.95
CA ARG A 3 4.82 -12.48 -0.80
C ARG A 3 5.06 -11.18 -0.02
N GLN A 4 5.33 -10.10 -0.75
CA GLN A 4 6.17 -8.98 -0.31
C GLN A 4 5.83 -8.35 1.05
N PHE A 5 4.54 -8.29 1.41
CA PHE A 5 4.09 -7.76 2.71
C PHE A 5 3.75 -8.83 3.74
N SER A 6 3.40 -10.05 3.31
CA SER A 6 2.96 -11.11 4.23
C SER A 6 4.08 -11.53 5.18
N GLU A 7 5.31 -11.56 4.70
CA GLU A 7 6.48 -11.95 5.52
C GLU A 7 6.85 -10.85 6.53
N VAL A 8 6.71 -9.58 6.16
CA VAL A 8 7.01 -8.45 7.07
C VAL A 8 6.00 -8.38 8.21
N LEU A 9 4.71 -8.55 7.89
CA LEU A 9 3.60 -8.42 8.83
C LEU A 9 3.33 -9.68 9.67
N GLU A 10 3.98 -10.80 9.37
CA GLU A 10 3.82 -12.05 10.11
C GLU A 10 4.22 -11.88 11.58
N GLY A 11 3.34 -12.31 12.49
CA GLY A 11 3.58 -12.24 13.93
C GLY A 11 3.39 -10.86 14.58
N VAL A 12 3.03 -9.83 13.81
CA VAL A 12 2.75 -8.49 14.35
C VAL A 12 1.32 -8.46 14.92
N SER A 13 1.19 -8.18 16.23
CA SER A 13 -0.11 -8.00 16.90
C SER A 13 -0.76 -6.65 16.55
N ALA A 14 -2.05 -6.49 16.87
CA ALA A 14 -2.76 -5.22 16.66
C ALA A 14 -2.13 -4.08 17.49
N GLU A 15 -1.73 -4.37 18.72
CA GLU A 15 -1.09 -3.41 19.63
C GLU A 15 0.29 -3.01 19.11
N GLN A 16 1.07 -3.99 18.62
CA GLN A 16 2.35 -3.72 17.96
C GLN A 16 2.17 -2.89 16.69
N ALA A 17 1.18 -3.23 15.86
CA ALA A 17 0.90 -2.53 14.62
C ALA A 17 0.53 -1.06 14.85
N ALA A 18 -0.24 -0.77 15.91
CA ALA A 18 -0.68 0.57 16.30
C ALA A 18 0.35 1.37 17.12
N SER A 19 1.48 0.76 17.49
CA SER A 19 2.49 1.41 18.33
C SER A 19 3.47 2.28 17.53
N TYR A 20 4.13 3.20 18.24
CA TYR A 20 5.10 4.16 17.69
C TYR A 20 6.48 3.95 18.33
N PRO A 21 7.20 2.85 17.98
CA PRO A 21 8.50 2.52 18.59
C PRO A 21 9.62 3.50 18.24
N VAL A 22 9.43 4.29 17.18
CA VAL A 22 10.37 5.31 16.72
C VAL A 22 9.66 6.66 16.69
N ALA A 23 10.16 7.62 17.46
CA ALA A 23 9.55 8.96 17.54
C ALA A 23 9.51 9.65 16.17
N GLY A 24 8.35 10.18 15.81
CA GLY A 24 8.13 10.88 14.54
C GLY A 24 7.99 9.98 13.30
N ALA A 25 8.04 8.66 13.45
CA ALA A 25 7.72 7.72 12.38
C ALA A 25 6.22 7.34 12.42
N HIS A 26 5.67 6.97 11.26
CA HIS A 26 4.39 6.28 11.21
C HIS A 26 4.50 4.89 11.85
N SER A 27 3.39 4.44 12.43
CA SER A 27 3.17 3.07 12.88
C SER A 27 3.07 2.09 11.71
N ILE A 28 3.21 0.79 11.99
CA ILE A 28 3.05 -0.24 10.96
C ILE A 28 1.63 -0.22 10.40
N TRP A 29 0.61 0.05 11.23
CA TRP A 29 -0.77 0.09 10.79
C TRP A 29 -1.04 1.27 9.85
N GLU A 30 -0.54 2.46 10.15
CA GLU A 30 -0.64 3.61 9.24
C GLU A 30 0.01 3.30 7.88
N LEU A 31 1.19 2.67 7.87
CA LEU A 31 1.85 2.26 6.62
C LEU A 31 1.02 1.25 5.82
N VAL A 32 0.36 0.30 6.49
CA VAL A 32 -0.56 -0.63 5.82
C VAL A 32 -1.75 0.10 5.19
N LEU A 33 -2.37 1.04 5.90
CA LEU A 33 -3.50 1.81 5.38
C LEU A 33 -3.08 2.74 4.23
N HIS A 34 -1.91 3.36 4.32
CA HIS A 34 -1.33 4.16 3.25
C HIS A 34 -1.11 3.33 1.97
N LEU A 35 -0.60 2.09 2.10
CA LEU A 35 -0.46 1.18 0.97
C LEU A 35 -1.82 0.80 0.36
N CYS A 36 -2.87 0.62 1.17
CA CYS A 36 -4.23 0.44 0.65
C CYS A 36 -4.70 1.66 -0.16
N GLY A 37 -4.47 2.88 0.34
CA GLY A 37 -4.81 4.12 -0.36
C GLY A 37 -4.10 4.24 -1.71
N THR A 38 -2.79 3.99 -1.74
CA THR A 38 -1.98 4.07 -2.97
C THR A 38 -2.34 2.98 -4.00
N TYR A 39 -2.68 1.75 -3.58
CA TYR A 39 -3.28 0.77 -4.49
C TYR A 39 -4.63 1.21 -5.05
N GLY A 40 -5.48 1.76 -4.18
CA GLY A 40 -6.77 2.32 -4.56
C GLY A 40 -6.63 3.43 -5.62
N LEU A 41 -5.62 4.30 -5.49
CA LEU A 41 -5.31 5.33 -6.48
C LEU A 41 -4.94 4.74 -7.85
N VAL A 42 -4.06 3.73 -7.89
CA VAL A 42 -3.65 3.14 -9.17
C VAL A 42 -4.81 2.40 -9.83
N LEU A 43 -5.60 1.65 -9.06
CA LEU A 43 -6.81 0.98 -9.55
C LEU A 43 -7.86 1.97 -10.07
N ARG A 44 -8.06 3.10 -9.36
CA ARG A 44 -8.94 4.20 -9.78
C ARG A 44 -8.51 4.79 -11.12
N ARG A 45 -7.20 5.04 -11.30
CA ARG A 45 -6.63 5.52 -12.56
C ARG A 45 -6.77 4.52 -13.70
N LEU A 46 -6.59 3.23 -13.42
CA LEU A 46 -6.86 2.18 -14.41
C LEU A 46 -8.33 2.17 -14.86
N GLY A 47 -9.25 2.61 -14.00
CA GLY A 47 -10.67 2.85 -14.32
C GLY A 47 -10.97 4.20 -14.97
N GLY A 48 -9.96 5.05 -15.22
CA GLY A 48 -10.12 6.35 -15.87
C GLY A 48 -10.36 7.54 -14.94
N ASP A 49 -10.34 7.36 -13.62
CA ASP A 49 -10.47 8.46 -12.66
C ASP A 49 -9.09 8.90 -12.15
N GLY A 50 -8.69 10.12 -12.54
CA GLY A 50 -7.40 10.73 -12.19
C GLY A 50 -7.38 11.56 -10.91
N ARG A 51 -8.49 11.59 -10.14
CA ARG A 51 -8.59 12.34 -8.89
C ARG A 51 -7.52 11.87 -7.89
N GLN A 52 -6.76 12.84 -7.38
CA GLN A 52 -5.75 12.60 -6.35
C GLN A 52 -6.39 12.14 -5.04
N LEU A 53 -5.61 11.44 -4.23
CA LEU A 53 -6.04 11.07 -2.88
C LEU A 53 -6.24 12.36 -2.06
N THR A 54 -7.33 12.41 -1.30
CA THR A 54 -7.41 13.36 -0.18
C THR A 54 -6.47 12.92 0.93
N GLU A 55 -6.13 13.82 1.85
CA GLU A 55 -5.28 13.47 3.01
C GLU A 55 -5.86 12.29 3.81
N SER A 56 -7.17 12.24 4.00
CA SER A 56 -7.87 11.13 4.67
C SER A 56 -7.92 9.83 3.87
N GLU A 57 -7.71 9.87 2.55
CA GLU A 57 -7.57 8.68 1.72
C GLU A 57 -6.11 8.18 1.69
N ASP A 58 -5.14 9.09 1.76
CA ASP A 58 -3.70 8.79 1.74
C ASP A 58 -3.17 8.34 3.11
N TRP A 59 -3.67 8.94 4.19
CA TRP A 59 -3.35 8.62 5.58
C TRP A 59 -4.64 8.49 6.41
N PRO A 60 -5.38 7.37 6.25
CA PRO A 60 -6.60 7.14 7.00
C PRO A 60 -6.32 6.99 8.51
N SER A 61 -7.29 7.37 9.34
CA SER A 61 -7.22 7.10 10.78
C SER A 61 -7.11 5.60 11.05
N VAL A 62 -6.20 5.23 11.94
CA VAL A 62 -6.07 3.84 12.42
C VAL A 62 -7.34 3.48 13.22
N PRO A 63 -8.00 2.35 12.91
CA PRO A 63 -9.13 1.87 13.70
C PRO A 63 -8.73 1.56 15.16
N GLU A 64 -9.72 1.42 16.04
CA GLU A 64 -9.47 0.91 17.40
C GLU A 64 -8.65 -0.39 17.35
N PRO A 65 -7.49 -0.47 18.04
CA PRO A 65 -6.63 -1.65 17.96
C PRO A 65 -7.33 -2.90 18.48
N SER A 66 -7.62 -3.81 17.55
CA SER A 66 -8.15 -5.14 17.83
C SER A 66 -7.59 -6.13 16.82
N ALA A 67 -7.50 -7.40 17.20
CA ALA A 67 -7.05 -8.46 16.29
C ALA A 67 -7.93 -8.57 15.03
N GLU A 68 -9.24 -8.31 15.17
CA GLU A 68 -10.21 -8.29 14.07
C GLU A 68 -9.91 -7.16 13.09
N ASN A 69 -9.84 -5.90 13.56
CA ASN A 69 -9.57 -4.74 12.72
C ASN A 69 -8.21 -4.84 12.02
N TRP A 70 -7.21 -5.40 12.71
CA TRP A 70 -5.88 -5.61 12.14
C TRP A 70 -5.89 -6.65 11.04
N SER A 71 -6.52 -7.81 11.29
CA SER A 71 -6.72 -8.86 10.30
C SER A 71 -7.46 -8.35 9.07
N ASP A 72 -8.50 -7.53 9.27
CA ASP A 72 -9.25 -6.91 8.17
C ASP A 72 -8.40 -5.94 7.35
N SER A 73 -7.56 -5.14 7.99
CA SER A 73 -6.63 -4.24 7.30
C SER A 73 -5.65 -5.03 6.42
N ILE A 74 -5.09 -6.13 6.94
CA ILE A 74 -4.22 -7.03 6.18
C ILE A 74 -4.99 -7.69 5.01
N ARG A 75 -6.23 -8.12 5.24
CA ARG A 75 -7.08 -8.73 4.22
C ARG A 75 -7.36 -7.75 3.07
N VAL A 76 -7.70 -6.50 3.39
CA VAL A 76 -7.92 -5.44 2.40
C VAL A 76 -6.65 -5.15 1.61
N LEU A 77 -5.50 -5.01 2.28
CA LEU A 77 -4.20 -4.81 1.62
C LEU A 77 -3.91 -5.93 0.60
N LYS A 78 -4.11 -7.19 1.01
CA LYS A 78 -3.91 -8.36 0.14
C LYS A 78 -4.86 -8.36 -1.04
N GLN A 79 -6.14 -8.05 -0.82
CA GLN A 79 -7.13 -7.99 -1.89
C GLN A 79 -6.75 -6.92 -2.93
N LEU A 80 -6.44 -5.69 -2.49
CA LEU A 80 -6.05 -4.60 -3.39
C LEU A 80 -4.77 -4.92 -4.16
N ASN A 81 -3.80 -5.60 -3.53
CA ASN A 81 -2.60 -6.05 -4.23
C ASN A 81 -2.92 -7.07 -5.33
N GLU A 82 -3.80 -8.04 -5.05
CA GLU A 82 -4.24 -9.02 -6.06
C GLU A 82 -5.06 -8.39 -7.18
N ASP A 83 -5.95 -7.44 -6.87
CA ASP A 83 -6.72 -6.68 -7.86
C ASP A 83 -5.79 -5.91 -8.78
N LEU A 84 -4.78 -5.22 -8.23
CA LEU A 84 -3.77 -4.52 -9.01
C LEU A 84 -2.99 -5.50 -9.91
N ARG A 85 -2.56 -6.64 -9.36
CA ARG A 85 -1.84 -7.68 -10.14
C ARG A 85 -2.69 -8.22 -11.28
N HIS A 86 -4.00 -8.43 -11.08
CA HIS A 86 -4.91 -8.82 -12.14
C HIS A 86 -5.08 -7.74 -13.19
N ALA A 87 -5.27 -6.48 -12.79
CA ALA A 87 -5.41 -5.37 -13.71
C ALA A 87 -4.15 -5.17 -14.58
N LEU A 88 -2.95 -5.29 -13.98
CA LEU A 88 -1.68 -5.19 -14.70
C LEU A 88 -1.50 -6.32 -15.73
N LYS A 89 -1.90 -7.56 -15.40
CA LYS A 89 -1.82 -8.70 -16.35
C LYS A 89 -2.71 -8.50 -17.57
N SER A 90 -3.82 -7.79 -17.42
CA SER A 90 -4.77 -7.51 -18.49
C SER A 90 -4.50 -6.17 -19.20
N PHE A 91 -3.49 -5.41 -18.76
CA PHE A 91 -3.19 -4.10 -19.33
C PHE A 91 -2.50 -4.22 -20.70
N PRO A 92 -2.97 -3.51 -21.74
CA PRO A 92 -2.38 -3.55 -23.08
C PRO A 92 -0.95 -2.97 -23.07
N GLY A 93 0.04 -3.79 -23.45
CA GLY A 93 1.45 -3.41 -23.42
C GLY A 93 1.79 -2.21 -24.29
N GLU A 94 1.10 -2.03 -25.41
CA GLU A 94 1.24 -0.91 -26.34
C GLU A 94 0.82 0.45 -25.72
N ARG A 95 0.11 0.45 -24.58
CA ARG A 95 -0.25 1.67 -23.84
C ARG A 95 0.72 2.00 -22.71
N LEU A 96 1.79 1.21 -22.51
CA LEU A 96 2.73 1.43 -21.40
C LEU A 96 3.42 2.81 -21.45
N ASP A 97 3.65 3.35 -22.64
CA ASP A 97 4.25 4.68 -22.85
C ASP A 97 3.24 5.84 -22.82
N GLN A 98 1.97 5.54 -22.55
CA GLN A 98 0.91 6.53 -22.40
C GLN A 98 0.57 6.70 -20.91
N PRO A 99 0.11 7.88 -20.46
CA PRO A 99 -0.40 8.03 -19.11
C PRO A 99 -1.68 7.21 -18.90
N LEU A 100 -1.92 6.73 -17.68
CA LEU A 100 -3.17 6.01 -17.35
C LEU A 100 -4.39 6.91 -17.47
N VAL A 101 -4.23 8.19 -17.12
CA VAL A 101 -5.25 9.25 -17.09
C VAL A 101 -4.62 10.58 -17.53
N PRO A 102 -5.38 11.52 -18.11
CA PRO A 102 -4.84 12.82 -18.55
C PRO A 102 -4.16 13.65 -17.45
N GLU A 103 -4.58 13.48 -16.20
CA GLU A 103 -4.05 14.19 -15.03
C GLU A 103 -2.67 13.67 -14.58
N ALA A 104 -2.26 12.49 -15.04
CA ALA A 104 -0.96 11.92 -14.68
C ALA A 104 0.14 12.48 -15.58
N SER A 105 1.19 13.04 -14.97
CA SER A 105 2.35 13.61 -15.67
C SER A 105 3.38 12.57 -16.13
N TYR A 106 3.08 11.28 -16.01
CA TYR A 106 3.99 10.17 -16.28
C TYR A 106 3.24 8.99 -16.91
N THR A 107 4.00 8.10 -17.55
CA THR A 107 3.43 6.96 -18.28
C THR A 107 2.92 5.87 -17.34
N ALA A 108 2.10 4.96 -17.88
CA ALA A 108 1.64 3.76 -17.19
C ALA A 108 2.82 2.90 -16.73
N TYR A 109 3.88 2.79 -17.54
CA TYR A 109 5.12 2.13 -17.14
C TYR A 109 5.72 2.75 -15.88
N THR A 110 5.88 4.08 -15.85
CA THR A 110 6.42 4.79 -14.68
C THR A 110 5.52 4.61 -13.45
N GLN A 111 4.20 4.62 -13.61
CA GLN A 111 3.27 4.34 -12.52
C GLN A 111 3.48 2.93 -11.92
N PHE A 112 3.59 1.90 -12.78
CA PHE A 112 3.66 0.49 -12.34
C PHE A 112 5.01 0.14 -11.70
N ILE A 113 6.11 0.68 -12.22
CA ILE A 113 7.41 0.56 -11.55
C ILE A 113 7.42 1.39 -10.26
N GLY A 114 6.83 2.59 -10.29
CA GLY A 114 6.74 3.48 -9.13
C GLY A 114 6.02 2.83 -7.95
N ILE A 115 4.87 2.20 -8.17
CA ILE A 115 4.16 1.50 -7.08
C ILE A 115 4.96 0.31 -6.54
N SER A 116 5.73 -0.39 -7.39
CA SER A 116 6.61 -1.47 -6.94
C SER A 116 7.77 -0.96 -6.05
N GLN A 117 8.34 0.21 -6.38
CA GLN A 117 9.39 0.84 -5.59
C GLN A 117 8.85 1.43 -4.28
N HIS A 118 7.70 2.10 -4.33
CA HIS A 118 6.99 2.64 -3.16
C HIS A 118 6.66 1.54 -2.15
N ASN A 119 6.14 0.40 -2.63
CA ASN A 119 5.91 -0.80 -1.83
C ASN A 119 7.17 -1.29 -1.11
N LEU A 120 8.30 -1.37 -1.81
CA LEU A 120 9.58 -1.81 -1.24
C LEU A 120 10.10 -0.84 -0.18
N TYR A 121 9.97 0.47 -0.42
CA TYR A 121 10.34 1.51 0.52
C TYR A 121 9.59 1.35 1.85
N HIS A 122 8.26 1.22 1.80
CA HIS A 122 7.45 1.04 3.01
C HIS A 122 7.60 -0.33 3.65
N ALA A 123 7.85 -1.39 2.89
CA ALA A 123 8.24 -2.69 3.44
C ALA A 123 9.52 -2.57 4.27
N GLY A 124 10.53 -1.83 3.78
CA GLY A 124 11.74 -1.53 4.54
C GLY A 124 11.46 -0.78 5.84
N GLN A 125 10.59 0.24 5.81
CA GLN A 125 10.18 0.96 7.02
C GLN A 125 9.51 0.03 8.04
N MET A 126 8.57 -0.81 7.60
CA MET A 126 7.88 -1.77 8.46
C MET A 126 8.86 -2.78 9.11
N VAL A 127 9.87 -3.25 8.38
CA VAL A 127 10.93 -4.13 8.95
C VAL A 127 11.71 -3.42 10.06
N LEU A 128 12.07 -2.15 9.88
CA LEU A 128 12.79 -1.37 10.90
C LEU A 128 11.93 -1.15 12.16
N LEU A 129 10.64 -0.85 11.98
CA LEU A 129 9.69 -0.69 13.09
C LEU A 129 9.48 -2.00 13.84
N LYS A 130 9.31 -3.12 13.13
CA LYS A 130 9.19 -4.46 13.72
C LYS A 130 10.41 -4.82 14.57
N LYS A 131 11.61 -4.56 14.05
CA LYS A 131 12.86 -4.74 14.79
C LYS A 131 12.93 -3.86 16.05
N ALA A 132 12.47 -2.62 15.98
CA ALA A 132 12.43 -1.71 17.13
C ALA A 132 11.46 -2.18 18.23
N LEU A 133 10.43 -2.94 17.85
CA LEU A 133 9.48 -3.58 18.79
C LEU A 133 10.01 -4.89 19.41
N GLY A 134 11.17 -5.38 18.95
CA GLY A 134 11.71 -6.69 19.37
C GLY A 134 10.90 -7.87 18.82
N ALA A 135 10.17 -7.66 17.72
CA ALA A 135 9.33 -8.63 17.03
C ALA A 135 10.00 -9.22 15.77
#